data_AF-A0A2S6RF58-F1
#
_entry.id   AF-A0A2S6RF58-F1
#
_cell.length_a   1.000
_cell.length_b   1.000
_cell.length_c   1.000
_cell.angle_alpha   90.00
_cell.angle_beta   90.00
_cell.angle_gamma   90.00
#
_symmetry.space_group_name_H-M   'P 1'
#
loop_
_entity.id
_entity.type
_entity.pdbx_description
1 polymer ?
#
loop_
_entity_poly.entity_id
_entity_poly.type
_entity_poly.pdbx_seq_one_letter_code
_entity_poly.pdbx_strand_id
1 'polypeptide(L)'
;MKESDKPPSGNDAASPNGDSRPEPSIVRSVSAWLLRAFARNGDTTWQESLEELIEEEEEISEQITPEERDLLMNLLRFGRLNAEDAMVPRPDIIAIDESAALDDVVAAIKKSGHSRMPVYRDTLDEVVGMVHIRDVMAYWGSA
;
A
#
# COMPACT_ATOMS: atom_id res chain seq x y z
N MET A 1 42.93 15.94 40.57
CA MET A 1 41.65 15.22 40.41
C MET A 1 40.75 15.57 41.57
N LYS A 2 39.63 16.27 41.35
CA LYS A 2 38.59 16.51 42.36
C LYS A 2 37.24 16.28 41.70
N GLU A 3 36.56 15.24 42.18
CA GLU A 3 35.21 14.83 41.84
C GLU A 3 34.35 14.98 43.10
N SER A 4 33.03 14.97 42.88
CA SER A 4 31.94 14.83 43.84
C SER A 4 31.58 16.05 44.69
N ASP A 5 30.59 16.79 44.20
CA ASP A 5 29.76 17.71 44.96
C ASP A 5 28.29 17.34 44.70
N LYS A 6 27.61 16.74 45.68
CA LYS A 6 26.13 16.75 45.78
C LYS A 6 25.65 16.33 47.19
N PRO A 7 24.89 17.19 47.89
CA PRO A 7 23.98 16.79 48.96
C PRO A 7 22.50 16.73 48.48
N PRO A 8 21.57 16.18 49.30
CA PRO A 8 20.50 15.31 48.80
C PRO A 8 19.06 15.87 48.97
N SER A 9 18.13 15.06 48.47
CA SER A 9 16.75 14.86 48.96
C SER A 9 15.69 15.90 48.59
N GLY A 10 14.87 15.53 47.61
CA GLY A 10 13.43 15.78 47.60
C GLY A 10 12.75 14.47 47.24
N ASN A 11 12.12 13.84 48.23
CA ASN A 11 11.39 12.59 48.10
C ASN A 11 9.91 12.95 48.19
N ASP A 12 9.18 12.89 47.08
CA ASP A 12 7.72 12.82 47.07
C ASP A 12 7.32 11.59 46.27
N ALA A 13 6.31 10.93 46.82
CA ALA A 13 6.10 9.50 46.75
C ALA A 13 5.34 9.02 45.49
N ALA A 14 5.60 7.76 45.16
CA ALA A 14 4.65 6.72 44.72
C ALA A 14 3.80 6.93 43.44
N SER A 15 4.25 6.27 42.36
CA SER A 15 3.64 5.10 41.65
C SER A 15 2.15 5.11 41.22
N PRO A 16 1.72 4.21 40.32
CA PRO A 16 2.19 3.80 38.99
C PRO A 16 0.99 3.76 37.99
N ASN A 17 1.16 3.15 36.82
CA ASN A 17 0.12 2.82 35.81
C ASN A 17 -0.07 3.84 34.68
N GLY A 18 0.88 3.83 33.75
CA GLY A 18 0.63 4.21 32.37
C GLY A 18 -0.14 3.09 31.69
N ASP A 19 -1.45 3.29 31.62
CA ASP A 19 -2.50 2.55 30.93
C ASP A 19 -2.00 1.85 29.63
N SER A 20 -1.58 0.59 29.71
CA SER A 20 -1.43 -0.26 28.52
C SER A 20 -2.82 -0.74 28.10
N ARG A 21 -3.60 0.19 27.54
CA ARG A 21 -4.82 -0.16 26.81
C ARG A 21 -4.40 -0.99 25.60
N PRO A 22 -4.89 -2.22 25.43
CA PRO A 22 -4.78 -2.87 24.14
C PRO A 22 -5.60 -2.03 23.16
N GLU A 23 -4.94 -1.43 22.17
CA GLU A 23 -5.61 -0.89 20.99
C GLU A 23 -6.63 -1.94 20.50
N PRO A 24 -7.89 -1.58 20.21
CA PRO A 24 -8.85 -2.51 19.68
C PRO A 24 -8.35 -3.00 18.32
N SER A 25 -7.71 -4.17 18.34
CA SER A 25 -7.13 -4.79 17.17
C SER A 25 -8.27 -5.33 16.30
N ILE A 26 -8.73 -4.53 15.35
CA ILE A 26 -9.70 -4.91 14.30
C ILE A 26 -9.30 -6.22 13.62
N VAL A 27 -8.00 -6.45 13.46
CA VAL A 27 -7.43 -7.69 12.92
C VAL A 27 -7.84 -8.94 13.73
N ARG A 28 -8.08 -8.80 15.03
CA ARG A 28 -8.45 -9.89 15.95
C ARG A 28 -9.95 -10.16 15.93
N SER A 29 -10.76 -9.11 15.84
CA SER A 29 -12.22 -9.20 15.64
C SER A 29 -12.53 -9.85 14.29
N VAL A 30 -11.88 -9.36 13.23
CA VAL A 30 -12.03 -9.88 11.87
C VAL A 30 -11.46 -11.30 11.75
N SER A 31 -10.31 -11.62 12.36
CA SER A 31 -9.75 -12.99 12.29
C SER A 31 -10.54 -14.04 13.08
N ALA A 32 -11.08 -13.70 14.26
CA ALA A 32 -11.91 -14.62 15.04
C ALA A 32 -13.22 -14.97 14.29
N TRP A 33 -13.79 -13.99 13.59
CA TRP A 33 -14.94 -14.18 12.74
C TRP A 33 -14.61 -14.96 11.46
N LEU A 34 -13.49 -14.65 10.77
CA LEU A 34 -13.03 -15.41 9.62
C LEU A 34 -12.88 -16.90 9.97
N LEU A 35 -12.28 -17.21 11.12
CA LEU A 35 -12.14 -18.60 11.60
C LEU A 35 -13.50 -19.27 11.88
N ARG A 36 -14.51 -18.50 12.29
CA ARG A 36 -15.88 -19.01 12.53
C ARG A 36 -16.64 -19.24 11.22
N ALA A 37 -16.44 -18.39 10.22
CA ALA A 37 -16.96 -18.57 8.87
C ALA A 37 -16.32 -19.81 8.18
N PHE A 38 -15.00 -19.98 8.34
CA PHE A 38 -14.26 -21.16 7.88
C PHE A 38 -14.77 -22.49 8.46
N ALA A 39 -15.33 -22.47 9.68
CA ALA A 39 -15.88 -23.66 10.32
C ALA A 39 -17.29 -24.03 9.83
N ARG A 40 -18.00 -23.14 9.12
CA ARG A 40 -19.41 -23.35 8.71
C ARG A 40 -19.59 -23.63 7.22
N ASN A 41 -18.74 -23.07 6.34
CA ASN A 41 -18.89 -23.23 4.89
C ASN A 41 -17.76 -24.07 4.28
N GLY A 42 -18.09 -25.31 3.90
CA GLY A 42 -17.17 -26.23 3.24
C GLY A 42 -17.06 -26.11 1.72
N ASP A 43 -17.96 -25.38 1.03
CA ASP A 43 -18.08 -25.48 -0.44
C ASP A 43 -18.44 -24.17 -1.19
N THR A 44 -18.56 -22.99 -0.54
CA THR A 44 -18.81 -21.71 -1.26
C THR A 44 -17.54 -20.87 -1.33
N THR A 45 -17.42 -20.06 -2.39
CA THR A 45 -16.35 -19.06 -2.54
C THR A 45 -16.42 -18.13 -1.33
N TRP A 46 -15.40 -18.15 -0.45
CA TRP A 46 -15.44 -17.47 0.86
C TRP A 46 -15.82 -15.98 0.77
N GLN A 47 -15.59 -15.37 -0.39
CA GLN A 47 -15.88 -13.97 -0.72
C GLN A 47 -17.38 -13.66 -0.72
N GLU A 48 -18.21 -14.55 -1.25
CA GLU A 48 -19.67 -14.36 -1.32
C GLU A 48 -20.27 -14.45 0.08
N SER A 49 -19.80 -15.42 0.88
CA SER A 49 -20.17 -15.54 2.29
C SER A 49 -19.66 -14.36 3.12
N LEU A 50 -18.55 -13.73 2.74
CA LEU A 50 -18.03 -12.55 3.43
C LEU A 50 -18.90 -11.31 3.20
N GLU A 51 -19.31 -11.11 1.95
CA GLU A 51 -20.12 -9.99 1.51
C GLU A 51 -21.50 -10.04 2.18
N GLU A 52 -22.13 -11.22 2.18
CA GLU A 52 -23.40 -11.49 2.86
C GLU A 52 -23.30 -11.27 4.39
N LEU A 53 -22.25 -11.77 5.06
CA LEU A 53 -22.12 -11.57 6.51
C LEU A 53 -21.85 -10.12 6.92
N ILE A 54 -21.10 -9.34 6.12
CA ILE A 54 -20.87 -7.91 6.40
C ILE A 54 -22.18 -7.10 6.26
N GLU A 55 -23.12 -7.58 5.45
CA GLU A 55 -24.45 -7.00 5.27
C GLU A 55 -25.45 -7.47 6.34
N GLU A 56 -25.36 -8.72 6.81
CA GLU A 56 -26.31 -9.31 7.76
C GLU A 56 -25.97 -9.09 9.25
N GLU A 57 -24.71 -8.99 9.66
CA GLU A 57 -24.34 -8.82 11.09
C GLU A 57 -24.35 -7.34 11.53
N GLU A 58 -25.49 -6.89 12.07
CA GLU A 58 -25.66 -5.56 12.71
C GLU A 58 -24.58 -5.28 13.77
N GLU A 59 -24.21 -6.27 14.56
CA GLU A 59 -23.24 -6.15 15.67
C GLU A 59 -21.80 -5.85 15.21
N ILE A 60 -21.46 -6.23 13.97
CA ILE A 60 -20.19 -5.90 13.31
C ILE A 60 -20.31 -4.57 12.56
N SER A 61 -21.48 -4.28 11.98
CA SER A 61 -21.75 -2.99 11.35
C SER A 61 -21.57 -1.80 12.31
N GLU A 62 -21.84 -2.01 13.61
CA GLU A 62 -21.63 -1.01 14.67
C GLU A 62 -20.15 -0.84 15.06
N GLN A 63 -19.30 -1.84 14.78
CA GLN A 63 -17.86 -1.84 15.14
C GLN A 63 -16.94 -1.45 13.97
N ILE A 64 -17.44 -1.47 12.74
CA ILE A 64 -16.69 -1.16 11.52
C ILE A 64 -17.13 0.21 11.00
N THR A 65 -16.19 1.12 10.80
CA THR A 65 -16.51 2.42 10.19
C THR A 65 -16.88 2.26 8.71
N PRO A 66 -17.61 3.21 8.11
CA PRO A 66 -17.89 3.19 6.68
C PRO A 66 -16.62 3.06 5.80
N GLU A 67 -15.53 3.73 6.18
CA GLU A 67 -14.25 3.67 5.47
C GLU A 67 -13.58 2.29 5.58
N GLU A 68 -13.70 1.64 6.73
CA GLU A 68 -13.18 0.28 6.95
C GLU A 68 -13.99 -0.75 6.16
N ARG A 69 -15.31 -0.56 6.05
CA ARG A 69 -16.18 -1.36 5.18
C ARG A 69 -15.76 -1.22 3.73
N ASP A 70 -15.54 0.00 3.24
CA ASP A 70 -15.08 0.24 1.87
C ASP A 70 -13.71 -0.40 1.60
N LEU A 71 -12.78 -0.32 2.56
CA LEU A 71 -11.48 -0.97 2.46
C LEU A 71 -11.60 -2.49 2.38
N LEU A 72 -12.45 -3.09 3.22
CA LEU A 72 -12.68 -4.54 3.24
C LEU A 72 -13.31 -5.02 1.93
N MET A 73 -14.31 -4.29 1.41
CA MET A 73 -14.92 -4.59 0.12
C MET A 73 -13.92 -4.44 -1.03
N ASN A 74 -13.09 -3.39 -1.02
CA ASN A 74 -12.02 -3.21 -2.01
C ASN A 74 -11.01 -4.36 -1.96
N LEU A 75 -10.67 -4.87 -0.78
CA LEU A 75 -9.79 -6.03 -0.62
C LEU A 75 -10.41 -7.31 -1.21
N LEU A 76 -11.70 -7.56 -0.96
CA LEU A 76 -12.40 -8.71 -1.53
C LEU A 76 -12.47 -8.64 -3.06
N ARG A 77 -12.71 -7.44 -3.60
CA ARG A 77 -12.70 -7.17 -5.04
C ARG A 77 -11.31 -7.32 -5.63
N PHE A 78 -10.27 -6.86 -4.94
CA PHE A 78 -8.88 -6.97 -5.40
C PHE A 78 -8.47 -8.42 -5.69
N GLY A 79 -8.91 -9.38 -4.87
CA GLY A 79 -8.66 -10.81 -5.11
C GLY A 79 -9.30 -11.38 -6.38
N ARG A 80 -10.23 -10.64 -7.02
CA ARG A 80 -10.90 -11.00 -8.28
C ARG A 80 -10.35 -10.23 -9.48
N LEU A 81 -9.45 -9.26 -9.27
CA LEU A 81 -8.88 -8.44 -10.35
C LEU A 81 -7.74 -9.19 -11.05
N ASN A 82 -7.75 -9.13 -12.37
CA ASN A 82 -6.65 -9.52 -13.23
C ASN A 82 -5.73 -8.32 -13.53
N ALA A 83 -4.54 -8.58 -14.06
CA ALA A 83 -3.63 -7.52 -14.50
C ALA A 83 -4.28 -6.61 -15.57
N GLU A 84 -5.17 -7.17 -16.39
CA GLU A 84 -5.91 -6.43 -17.42
C GLU A 84 -6.82 -5.34 -16.85
N ASP A 85 -7.34 -5.53 -15.63
CA ASP A 85 -8.25 -4.58 -14.99
C ASP A 85 -7.54 -3.33 -14.46
N ALA A 86 -6.21 -3.40 -14.28
CA ALA A 86 -5.39 -2.34 -13.69
C ALA A 86 -4.27 -1.83 -14.61
N MET A 87 -4.00 -2.48 -15.73
CA MET A 87 -2.95 -2.07 -16.66
C MET A 87 -3.33 -0.82 -17.47
N VAL A 88 -2.31 -0.10 -17.95
CA VAL A 88 -2.50 0.95 -18.96
C VAL A 88 -2.69 0.28 -20.32
N PRO A 89 -3.79 0.58 -21.06
CA PRO A 89 -3.99 0.03 -22.40
C PRO A 89 -2.82 0.37 -23.32
N ARG A 90 -2.44 -0.58 -24.19
CA ARG A 90 -1.33 -0.44 -25.12
C ARG A 90 -1.26 0.90 -25.88
N PRO A 91 -2.34 1.43 -26.49
CA PRO A 91 -2.27 2.69 -27.24
C PRO A 91 -1.97 3.91 -26.36
N ASP A 92 -2.18 3.80 -25.05
CA ASP A 92 -1.99 4.88 -24.08
C ASP A 92 -0.62 4.79 -23.37
N ILE A 93 0.21 3.79 -23.70
CA ILE A 93 1.54 3.64 -23.13
C ILE A 93 2.46 4.73 -23.68
N ILE A 94 2.99 5.55 -22.76
CA ILE A 94 4.08 6.50 -23.05
C ILE A 94 5.41 5.77 -22.83
N ALA A 95 6.13 5.52 -23.92
CA ALA A 95 7.41 4.83 -23.91
C ALA A 95 8.50 5.64 -24.63
N ILE A 96 9.75 5.23 -24.44
CA ILE A 96 10.94 5.84 -25.03
C ILE A 96 11.59 4.84 -25.98
N ASP A 97 11.99 5.30 -27.17
CA ASP A 97 12.78 4.50 -28.10
C ASP A 97 14.23 4.37 -27.57
N GLU A 98 14.84 3.19 -27.66
CA GLU A 98 16.22 2.97 -27.18
C GLU A 98 17.26 3.89 -27.84
N SER A 99 16.98 4.39 -29.04
CA SER A 99 17.84 5.28 -29.80
C SER A 99 17.56 6.78 -29.54
N ALA A 100 16.58 7.11 -28.68
CA ALA A 100 16.21 8.49 -28.39
C ALA A 100 17.36 9.27 -27.73
N ALA A 101 17.53 10.53 -28.12
CA ALA A 101 18.50 11.41 -27.50
C ALA A 101 18.06 11.78 -26.07
N LEU A 102 19.03 12.05 -25.18
CA LEU A 102 18.76 12.36 -23.79
C LEU A 102 17.78 13.54 -23.62
N ASP A 103 17.88 14.57 -24.46
CA ASP A 103 16.99 15.72 -24.42
C ASP A 103 15.53 15.34 -24.76
N ASP A 104 15.32 14.41 -25.68
CA ASP A 104 13.98 13.90 -26.03
C ASP A 104 13.38 13.10 -24.86
N VAL A 105 14.21 12.30 -24.17
CA VAL A 105 13.80 11.57 -22.97
C VAL A 105 13.37 12.54 -21.86
N VAL A 106 14.17 13.58 -21.62
CA VAL A 106 13.84 14.62 -20.63
C VAL A 106 12.55 15.35 -21.00
N ALA A 107 12.37 15.71 -22.27
CA ALA A 107 11.17 16.36 -22.76
C ALA A 107 9.93 15.47 -22.57
N ALA A 108 10.03 14.17 -22.88
CA ALA A 108 8.96 13.21 -22.68
C ALA A 108 8.59 13.04 -21.21
N ILE A 109 9.58 12.93 -20.31
CA ILE A 109 9.36 12.84 -18.86
C ILE A 109 8.65 14.09 -18.33
N LYS A 110 9.12 15.28 -18.71
CA LYS A 110 8.48 16.54 -18.31
C LYS A 110 7.04 16.66 -18.82
N LYS A 111 6.77 16.19 -20.03
CA LYS A 111 5.45 16.27 -20.66
C LYS A 111 4.45 15.31 -20.02
N SER A 112 4.86 14.09 -19.69
CA SER A 112 3.95 13.08 -19.12
C SER A 112 3.79 13.17 -17.60
N GLY A 113 4.82 13.65 -16.89
CA GLY A 113 4.86 13.64 -15.42
C GLY A 113 5.05 12.25 -14.80
N HIS A 114 5.32 11.21 -15.61
CA HIS A 114 5.53 9.86 -15.10
C HIS A 114 6.94 9.67 -14.53
N SER A 115 7.02 8.99 -13.38
CA SER A 115 8.31 8.70 -12.72
C SER A 115 9.09 7.58 -13.40
N ARG A 116 8.41 6.68 -14.11
CA ARG A 116 8.98 5.52 -14.81
C ARG A 116 8.43 5.48 -16.23
N MET A 117 9.30 5.19 -17.19
CA MET A 117 8.92 4.96 -18.58
C MET A 117 9.57 3.68 -19.10
N PRO A 118 8.81 2.81 -19.80
CA PRO A 118 9.40 1.70 -20.52
C PRO A 118 10.27 2.20 -21.68
N VAL A 119 11.37 1.50 -21.93
CA VAL A 119 12.22 1.69 -23.11
C VAL A 119 12.04 0.50 -24.03
N TYR A 120 11.79 0.76 -25.30
CA TYR A 120 11.57 -0.27 -26.31
C TYR A 120 12.57 -0.18 -27.45
N ARG A 121 12.76 -1.29 -28.15
CA ARG A 121 13.50 -1.37 -29.41
C ARG A 121 12.54 -1.70 -30.54
N ASP A 122 12.58 -0.98 -31.65
CA ASP A 122 11.76 -1.16 -32.86
C ASP A 122 10.23 -1.03 -32.67
N THR A 123 9.65 -1.81 -31.74
CA THR A 123 8.22 -1.83 -31.42
C THR A 123 8.01 -1.93 -29.91
N LEU A 124 6.83 -1.51 -29.43
CA LEU A 124 6.43 -1.62 -28.02
C LEU A 124 6.35 -3.07 -27.50
N ASP A 125 6.41 -4.09 -28.37
CA ASP A 125 6.47 -5.49 -27.96
C ASP A 125 7.85 -5.90 -27.45
N GLU A 126 8.91 -5.21 -27.88
CA GLU A 126 10.28 -5.48 -27.46
C GLU A 126 10.74 -4.43 -26.44
N VAL A 127 10.25 -4.58 -25.20
CA VAL A 127 10.68 -3.76 -24.07
C VAL A 127 12.05 -4.23 -23.59
N VAL A 128 13.06 -3.39 -23.78
CA VAL A 128 14.45 -3.66 -23.36
C VAL A 128 14.70 -3.30 -21.89
N GLY A 129 13.90 -2.39 -21.33
CA GLY A 129 14.04 -1.97 -19.95
C GLY A 129 13.11 -0.82 -19.56
N MET A 130 13.52 -0.06 -18.53
CA MET A 130 12.80 1.14 -18.10
C MET A 130 13.78 2.22 -17.64
N VAL A 131 13.35 3.47 -17.77
CA VAL A 131 14.06 4.65 -17.28
C VAL A 131 13.30 5.25 -16.11
N HIS A 132 14.03 5.58 -15.05
CA HIS A 132 13.50 6.29 -13.91
C HIS A 132 13.94 7.76 -13.95
N ILE A 133 13.03 8.69 -13.63
CA ILE A 133 13.31 10.13 -13.63
C ILE A 133 14.53 10.52 -12.78
N ARG A 134 14.71 9.87 -11.62
CA ARG A 134 15.87 10.10 -10.74
C ARG A 134 17.20 9.79 -11.43
N ASP A 135 17.27 8.75 -12.25
CA ASP A 135 18.50 8.34 -12.92
C ASP A 135 18.82 9.34 -14.04
N VAL A 136 17.80 9.79 -14.77
CA VAL A 136 17.93 10.85 -15.78
C VAL A 136 18.40 12.15 -15.14
N MET A 137 17.81 12.57 -14.02
CA MET A 137 18.23 13.80 -13.33
C MET A 137 19.66 13.73 -12.81
N ALA A 138 20.11 12.56 -12.33
CA ALA A 138 21.49 12.37 -11.89
C ALA A 138 22.49 12.53 -13.03
N TYR A 139 22.11 12.13 -14.25
CA TYR A 139 22.97 12.17 -15.44
C TYR A 139 22.88 13.49 -16.22
N TRP A 140 21.69 14.07 -16.34
CA TRP A 140 21.38 15.24 -17.18
C TRP A 140 22.08 16.53 -16.76
N GLY A 141 22.50 16.65 -15.50
CA GLY A 141 23.30 17.77 -15.00
C GLY A 141 24.82 17.54 -14.99
N SER A 142 25.28 16.38 -15.48
CA SER A 142 26.69 15.95 -15.42
C SER A 142 27.40 15.90 -16.78
N ALA A 143 26.70 16.26 -17.86
CA ALA A 143 27.21 16.33 -19.23
C ALA A 143 27.43 17.77 -19.69
#